data_AF-A0A8S4QVL9-F1
#
_entry.id   AF-A0A8S4QVL9-F1
#
_cell.length_a   1.000
_cell.length_b   1.000
_cell.length_c   1.000
_cell.angle_alpha   90.00
_cell.angle_beta   90.00
_cell.angle_gamma   90.00
#
_symmetry.space_group_name_H-M   'P 1'
#
loop_
_entity.id
_entity.type
_entity.pdbx_description
1 polymer ?
#
loop_
_entity_poly.entity_id
_entity_poly.type
_entity_poly.pdbx_seq_one_letter_code
_entity_poly.pdbx_strand_id
1 'polypeptide(L)'
;MNLERKPLGELRKMWKKVFGEEAPKHSKKYLILRLAYRMQEEAYGEMSRKGTKRLEYLADRLEKGKRISSDKLPVEGTELILERGEETHARVACEKYIKSREGWVALAKRYDDGGFSGKNLERPAIKELFEDVKGGEIDCVVVYTLDRLSRETKDSIEVTSFFRRHRVNFIAVTQIFDNNTPMGKFVQTVLSGAAQLEREMIVERVKNKIATSKEQGLWMGGTLPLGYDVKDKELIINEKEAKTVKHIFERYMELRSMAELARELNREGYRTKSDIFKKATVRRIVTNPIYVGKIRHYEKEYEGKHDAIIEEEKWQKAQELIKNQPYRKAKYEEALLKGIIKCKSCGVNMTLTYAKKENKRYRYYVCNNHLRGKGCESINRTIVAGEVEKEVMKRAECLYGDGENLSFREQKEAMKKLIKGVMVKEDGIEVSSEDKVEFIPIKKKGNKCTVVEPEGKTNNVLLKAVVRAHLWKRQLEEGKYESVKELSAKINIGTRRIQQI
;
A
#
# COMPACT_ATOMS: atom_id res chain seq x y z
N MET A 1 -19.05 -62.93 -6.36
CA MET A 1 -19.08 -64.27 -6.97
C MET A 1 -18.07 -64.31 -8.13
N ASN A 2 -17.10 -65.22 -8.15
CA ASN A 2 -16.01 -65.20 -9.14
C ASN A 2 -16.39 -65.98 -10.42
N LEU A 3 -16.76 -65.24 -11.48
CA LEU A 3 -17.20 -65.79 -12.77
C LEU A 3 -16.03 -66.29 -13.65
N GLU A 4 -14.81 -65.80 -13.43
CA GLU A 4 -13.64 -66.15 -14.27
C GLU A 4 -13.17 -67.59 -14.03
N ARG A 5 -13.31 -68.06 -12.78
CA ARG A 5 -12.98 -69.43 -12.38
C ARG A 5 -13.97 -70.47 -12.86
N LYS A 6 -15.13 -70.07 -13.42
CA LYS A 6 -16.14 -71.01 -13.91
C LYS A 6 -15.81 -71.55 -15.30
N PRO A 7 -16.00 -72.86 -15.56
CA PRO A 7 -15.83 -73.43 -16.89
C PRO A 7 -16.92 -72.91 -17.86
N LEU A 8 -16.61 -72.91 -19.16
CA LEU A 8 -17.48 -72.33 -20.19
C LEU A 8 -18.90 -72.93 -20.17
N GLY A 9 -19.03 -74.22 -19.88
CA GLY A 9 -20.33 -74.89 -19.75
C GLY A 9 -21.19 -74.37 -18.61
N GLU A 10 -20.59 -74.00 -17.46
CA GLU A 10 -21.33 -73.39 -16.35
C GLU A 10 -21.77 -71.96 -16.70
N LEU A 11 -20.92 -71.19 -17.37
CA LEU A 11 -21.26 -69.83 -17.81
C LEU A 11 -22.46 -69.86 -18.78
N ARG A 12 -22.51 -70.84 -19.68
CA ARG A 12 -23.66 -71.00 -20.60
C ARG A 12 -24.95 -71.40 -19.88
N LYS A 13 -24.88 -72.25 -18.84
CA LYS A 13 -26.03 -72.58 -17.98
C LYS A 13 -26.52 -71.36 -17.21
N MET A 14 -25.59 -70.56 -16.67
CA MET A 14 -25.93 -69.30 -16.00
C MET A 14 -26.56 -68.30 -16.97
N TRP A 15 -26.09 -68.24 -18.21
CA TRP A 15 -26.67 -67.38 -19.24
C TRP A 15 -28.13 -67.73 -19.51
N LYS A 16 -28.41 -69.02 -19.72
CA LYS A 16 -29.79 -69.49 -19.94
C LYS A 16 -30.71 -69.17 -18.77
N LYS A 17 -30.19 -69.20 -17.54
CA LYS A 17 -30.93 -68.84 -16.33
C LYS A 17 -31.23 -67.34 -16.21
N VAL A 18 -30.30 -66.49 -16.63
CA VAL A 18 -30.34 -65.03 -16.42
C VAL A 18 -30.94 -64.27 -17.62
N PHE A 19 -30.87 -64.84 -18.83
CA PHE A 19 -31.38 -64.22 -20.05
C PHE A 19 -32.57 -64.96 -20.68
N GLY A 20 -32.90 -66.18 -20.22
CA GLY A 20 -33.99 -66.99 -20.78
C GLY A 20 -33.70 -67.61 -22.16
N GLU A 21 -32.55 -67.31 -22.75
CA GLU A 21 -32.14 -67.75 -24.09
C GLU A 21 -30.84 -68.54 -24.07
N GLU A 22 -30.52 -69.24 -25.16
CA GLU A 22 -29.25 -69.97 -25.25
C GLU A 22 -28.06 -69.04 -25.40
N ALA A 23 -26.98 -69.37 -24.70
CA ALA A 23 -25.76 -68.57 -24.72
C ALA A 23 -25.15 -68.54 -26.13
N PRO A 24 -24.89 -67.35 -26.70
CA PRO A 24 -24.29 -67.24 -28.02
C PRO A 24 -22.88 -67.85 -28.05
N LYS A 25 -22.43 -68.25 -29.25
CA LYS A 25 -21.10 -68.86 -29.50
C LYS A 25 -19.94 -67.85 -29.38
N HIS A 26 -19.92 -67.05 -28.31
CA HIS A 26 -18.92 -66.01 -28.07
C HIS A 26 -17.82 -66.48 -27.10
N SER A 27 -16.75 -65.68 -27.01
CA SER A 27 -15.59 -65.96 -26.16
C SER A 27 -15.97 -65.97 -24.67
N LYS A 28 -15.24 -66.76 -23.87
CA LYS A 28 -15.43 -66.84 -22.41
C LYS A 28 -15.45 -65.46 -21.74
N LYS A 29 -14.59 -64.54 -22.20
CA LYS A 29 -14.51 -63.16 -21.70
C LYS A 29 -15.80 -62.37 -21.93
N TYR A 30 -16.43 -62.54 -23.09
CA TYR A 30 -17.72 -61.90 -23.39
C TYR A 30 -18.84 -62.40 -22.47
N LEU A 31 -18.93 -63.71 -22.28
CA LEU A 31 -19.96 -64.32 -21.43
C LEU A 31 -19.82 -63.87 -19.98
N ILE A 32 -18.59 -63.84 -19.44
CA ILE A 32 -18.32 -63.37 -18.07
C ILE A 32 -18.77 -61.92 -17.91
N LEU A 33 -18.35 -61.05 -18.81
CA LEU A 33 -18.63 -59.62 -18.73
C LEU A 33 -20.15 -59.38 -18.75
N ARG A 34 -20.85 -59.99 -19.70
CA ARG A 34 -22.28 -59.76 -19.91
C ARG A 34 -23.15 -60.41 -18.83
N LEU A 35 -22.74 -61.58 -18.30
CA LEU A 35 -23.38 -62.19 -17.13
C LEU A 35 -23.21 -61.33 -15.88
N ALA A 36 -22.01 -60.80 -15.63
CA ALA A 36 -21.76 -59.93 -14.48
C ALA A 36 -22.71 -58.72 -14.50
N TYR A 37 -22.90 -58.10 -15.67
CA TYR A 37 -23.77 -56.94 -15.82
C TYR A 37 -25.27 -57.27 -15.74
N ARG A 38 -25.73 -58.38 -16.29
CA ARG A 38 -27.16 -58.74 -16.20
C ARG A 38 -27.56 -59.16 -14.79
N MET A 39 -26.67 -59.86 -14.08
CA MET A 39 -26.84 -60.12 -12.66
C MET A 39 -26.82 -58.84 -11.82
N GLN A 40 -26.15 -57.77 -12.30
CA GLN A 40 -26.22 -56.43 -11.68
C GLN A 40 -27.56 -55.73 -12.00
N GLU A 41 -28.08 -55.81 -13.22
CA GLU A 41 -29.40 -55.26 -13.57
C GLU A 41 -30.52 -55.90 -12.75
N GLU A 42 -30.51 -57.22 -12.58
CA GLU A 42 -31.51 -57.94 -11.77
C GLU A 42 -31.40 -57.63 -10.27
N ALA A 43 -30.20 -57.35 -9.76
CA ALA A 43 -29.99 -57.06 -8.34
C ALA A 43 -30.25 -55.59 -7.97
N TYR A 44 -30.09 -54.64 -8.90
CA TYR A 44 -30.05 -53.20 -8.59
C TYR A 44 -30.97 -52.31 -9.46
N GLY A 45 -31.73 -52.87 -10.41
CA GLY A 45 -32.67 -52.15 -11.28
C GLY A 45 -32.06 -51.60 -12.58
N GLU A 46 -32.87 -50.88 -13.39
CA GLU A 46 -32.47 -50.45 -14.74
C GLU A 46 -31.29 -49.46 -14.76
N MET A 47 -30.32 -49.74 -15.63
CA MET A 47 -29.17 -48.88 -15.88
C MET A 47 -29.56 -47.52 -16.49
N SER A 48 -28.82 -46.45 -16.12
CA SER A 48 -29.00 -45.14 -16.76
C SER A 48 -28.76 -45.20 -18.27
N ARG A 49 -29.57 -44.48 -19.07
CA ARG A 49 -29.44 -44.37 -20.54
C ARG A 49 -28.00 -44.14 -21.04
N LYS A 50 -27.18 -43.41 -20.27
CA LYS A 50 -25.78 -43.12 -20.60
C LYS A 50 -24.87 -44.33 -20.34
N GLY A 51 -25.15 -45.11 -19.30
CA GLY A 51 -24.51 -46.39 -19.02
C GLY A 51 -24.82 -47.44 -20.09
N THR A 52 -26.10 -47.55 -20.50
CA THR A 52 -26.55 -48.48 -21.53
C THR A 52 -25.85 -48.22 -22.88
N LYS A 53 -25.82 -46.95 -23.32
CA LYS A 53 -25.08 -46.55 -24.54
C LYS A 53 -23.58 -46.83 -24.47
N ARG A 54 -22.95 -46.64 -23.31
CA ARG A 54 -21.53 -46.91 -23.12
C ARG A 54 -21.23 -48.41 -23.17
N LEU A 55 -22.13 -49.25 -22.67
CA LEU A 55 -22.01 -50.70 -22.73
C LEU A 55 -22.26 -51.25 -24.13
N GLU A 56 -23.29 -50.76 -24.84
CA GLU A 56 -23.52 -51.10 -26.24
C GLU A 56 -22.29 -50.78 -27.10
N TYR A 57 -21.69 -49.61 -26.88
CA TYR A 57 -20.45 -49.21 -27.54
C TYR A 57 -19.25 -50.13 -27.24
N LEU A 58 -19.11 -50.59 -25.98
CA LEU A 58 -18.02 -51.50 -25.61
C LEU A 58 -18.27 -52.92 -26.14
N ALA A 59 -19.52 -53.38 -26.16
CA ALA A 59 -19.93 -54.66 -26.72
C ALA A 59 -19.69 -54.71 -28.24
N ASP A 60 -20.13 -53.70 -28.99
CA ASP A 60 -19.91 -53.58 -30.44
C ASP A 60 -18.41 -53.58 -30.79
N ARG A 61 -17.57 -52.94 -29.95
CA ARG A 61 -16.11 -52.94 -30.16
C ARG A 61 -15.45 -54.30 -29.88
N LEU A 62 -15.94 -55.03 -28.88
CA LEU A 62 -15.46 -56.38 -28.57
C LEU A 62 -15.91 -57.37 -29.65
N GLU A 63 -17.12 -57.23 -30.18
CA GLU A 63 -17.63 -58.03 -31.32
C GLU A 63 -16.80 -57.81 -32.58
N LYS A 64 -16.38 -56.57 -32.84
CA LYS A 64 -15.50 -56.21 -33.97
C LYS A 64 -14.03 -56.57 -33.75
N GLY A 65 -13.69 -57.33 -32.69
CA GLY A 65 -12.33 -57.78 -32.41
C GLY A 65 -11.33 -56.68 -32.04
N LYS A 66 -11.80 -55.47 -31.71
CA LYS A 66 -10.91 -54.33 -31.41
C LYS A 66 -10.41 -54.40 -29.98
N ARG A 67 -9.08 -54.33 -29.78
CA ARG A 67 -8.47 -54.19 -28.45
C ARG A 67 -9.00 -52.92 -27.76
N ILE A 68 -9.41 -53.08 -26.50
CA ILE A 68 -9.79 -52.00 -25.59
C ILE A 68 -8.57 -51.74 -24.69
N SER A 69 -8.20 -50.47 -24.43
CA SER A 69 -7.07 -50.19 -23.53
C SER A 69 -7.40 -50.64 -22.11
N SER A 70 -6.38 -51.15 -21.40
CA SER A 70 -6.45 -51.65 -20.02
C SER A 70 -7.16 -50.71 -19.06
N ASP A 71 -7.04 -49.41 -19.30
CA ASP A 71 -7.50 -48.32 -18.44
C ASP A 71 -9.02 -48.11 -18.51
N LYS A 72 -9.70 -48.79 -19.45
CA LYS A 72 -11.16 -48.78 -19.60
C LYS A 72 -11.80 -50.09 -19.11
N LEU A 73 -11.01 -51.06 -18.67
CA LEU A 73 -11.48 -52.32 -18.11
C LEU A 73 -11.53 -52.22 -16.58
N PRO A 74 -12.61 -52.68 -15.92
CA PRO A 74 -12.61 -52.83 -14.47
C PRO A 74 -11.50 -53.80 -14.05
N VAL A 75 -10.73 -53.42 -13.02
CA VAL A 75 -9.63 -54.24 -12.48
C VAL A 75 -10.20 -55.28 -11.50
N GLU A 76 -9.52 -56.40 -11.31
CA GLU A 76 -9.91 -57.44 -10.34
C GLU A 76 -10.07 -56.84 -8.93
N GLY A 77 -11.23 -57.07 -8.29
CA GLY A 77 -11.59 -56.47 -6.98
C GLY A 77 -12.33 -55.13 -7.04
N THR A 78 -12.68 -54.62 -8.23
CA THR A 78 -13.47 -53.38 -8.36
C THR A 78 -14.90 -53.57 -7.83
N GLU A 79 -15.20 -53.00 -6.67
CA GLU A 79 -16.58 -52.81 -6.18
C GLU A 79 -17.19 -51.59 -6.88
N LEU A 80 -18.29 -51.79 -7.60
CA LEU A 80 -19.06 -50.71 -8.20
C LEU A 80 -19.99 -50.12 -7.14
N ILE A 81 -19.76 -48.86 -6.78
CA ILE A 81 -20.57 -48.14 -5.80
C ILE A 81 -21.60 -47.29 -6.54
N LEU A 82 -22.86 -47.39 -6.14
CA LEU A 82 -23.96 -46.61 -6.71
C LEU A 82 -23.71 -45.10 -6.51
N GLU A 83 -23.61 -44.34 -7.60
CA GLU A 83 -23.53 -42.87 -7.53
C GLU A 83 -24.85 -42.23 -7.01
N ARG A 84 -25.90 -43.03 -6.82
CA ARG A 84 -27.24 -42.65 -6.36
C ARG A 84 -27.76 -43.47 -5.16
N GLY A 85 -26.93 -44.30 -4.54
CA GLY A 85 -27.24 -44.95 -3.27
C GLY A 85 -26.89 -44.06 -2.08
N GLU A 86 -27.14 -44.52 -0.85
CA GLU A 86 -26.79 -43.79 0.38
C GLU A 86 -25.27 -43.50 0.53
N GLU A 87 -24.41 -44.20 -0.21
CA GLU A 87 -22.95 -44.03 -0.20
C GLU A 87 -22.37 -43.84 -1.61
N THR A 88 -21.60 -42.76 -1.81
CA THR A 88 -20.97 -42.43 -3.11
C THR A 88 -19.58 -43.08 -3.26
N HIS A 89 -19.12 -43.31 -4.49
CA HIS A 89 -17.76 -43.83 -4.76
C HIS A 89 -16.66 -42.98 -4.09
N ALA A 90 -16.82 -41.65 -4.13
CA ALA A 90 -15.92 -40.71 -3.47
C ALA A 90 -15.79 -41.01 -1.98
N ARG A 91 -16.91 -41.28 -1.31
CA ARG A 91 -16.96 -41.58 0.12
C ARG A 91 -16.23 -42.87 0.47
N VAL A 92 -16.54 -43.97 -0.19
CA VAL A 92 -15.92 -45.26 0.12
C VAL A 92 -14.40 -45.21 -0.09
N ALA A 93 -13.93 -44.47 -1.10
CA ALA A 93 -12.51 -44.24 -1.31
C ALA A 93 -11.86 -43.46 -0.16
N CYS A 94 -12.52 -42.40 0.34
CA CYS A 94 -12.06 -41.66 1.50
C CYS A 94 -12.09 -42.49 2.78
N GLU A 95 -13.15 -43.26 3.04
CA GLU A 95 -13.25 -44.13 4.22
C GLU A 95 -12.22 -45.27 4.19
N LYS A 96 -11.99 -45.90 3.03
CA LYS A 96 -10.91 -46.89 2.85
C LYS A 96 -9.55 -46.26 3.11
N TYR A 97 -9.33 -45.03 2.66
CA TYR A 97 -8.09 -44.29 2.95
C TYR A 97 -7.92 -43.99 4.44
N ILE A 98 -8.96 -43.51 5.12
CA ILE A 98 -8.93 -43.24 6.57
C ILE A 98 -8.66 -44.53 7.35
N LYS A 99 -9.36 -45.63 7.03
CA LYS A 99 -9.15 -46.94 7.66
C LYS A 99 -7.76 -47.53 7.44
N SER A 100 -7.09 -47.16 6.34
CA SER A 100 -5.72 -47.60 6.06
C SER A 100 -4.66 -46.87 6.89
N ARG A 101 -5.03 -45.82 7.64
CA ARG A 101 -4.12 -45.03 8.48
C ARG A 101 -4.29 -45.41 9.94
N GLU A 102 -3.18 -45.72 10.61
CA GLU A 102 -3.19 -45.98 12.04
C GLU A 102 -3.52 -44.72 12.84
N GLY A 103 -4.42 -44.85 13.81
CA GLY A 103 -4.81 -43.76 14.72
C GLY A 103 -5.83 -42.76 14.17
N TRP A 104 -6.36 -42.98 12.96
CA TRP A 104 -7.36 -42.10 12.35
C TRP A 104 -8.78 -42.58 12.64
N VAL A 105 -9.66 -41.66 13.04
CA VAL A 105 -11.09 -41.96 13.30
C VAL A 105 -11.94 -41.11 12.37
N ALA A 106 -12.79 -41.76 11.58
CA ALA A 106 -13.78 -41.05 10.77
C ALA A 106 -14.89 -40.50 11.69
N LEU A 107 -15.13 -39.20 11.63
CA LEU A 107 -16.24 -38.57 12.37
C LEU A 107 -17.59 -39.06 11.83
N ALA A 108 -18.57 -39.21 12.72
CA ALA A 108 -19.93 -39.60 12.33
C ALA A 108 -20.66 -38.50 11.54
N LYS A 109 -20.28 -37.23 11.75
CA LYS A 109 -20.84 -36.06 11.09
C LYS A 109 -20.38 -36.01 9.62
N ARG A 110 -21.33 -35.79 8.70
CA ARG A 110 -21.12 -35.83 7.24
C ARG A 110 -21.23 -34.43 6.64
N TYR A 111 -20.32 -34.09 5.74
CA TYR A 111 -20.33 -32.81 5.01
C TYR A 111 -20.57 -33.06 3.52
N ASP A 112 -21.83 -33.32 3.17
CA ASP A 112 -22.24 -33.68 1.81
C ASP A 112 -23.07 -32.56 1.15
N ASP A 113 -22.50 -31.84 0.18
CA ASP A 113 -23.22 -30.85 -0.63
C ASP A 113 -23.84 -31.47 -1.90
N GLY A 114 -24.72 -32.46 -1.71
CA GLY A 114 -25.43 -33.10 -2.82
C GLY A 114 -26.23 -32.10 -3.66
N GLY A 115 -25.98 -32.04 -4.98
CA GLY A 115 -26.73 -31.17 -5.91
C GLY A 115 -26.21 -29.73 -6.07
N PHE A 116 -25.15 -29.33 -5.38
CA PHE A 116 -24.55 -27.99 -5.51
C PHE A 116 -23.44 -27.94 -6.58
N SER A 117 -23.33 -26.81 -7.26
CA SER A 117 -22.30 -26.57 -8.29
C SER A 117 -20.91 -26.42 -7.66
N GLY A 118 -19.92 -27.12 -8.23
CA GLY A 118 -18.50 -27.02 -7.87
C GLY A 118 -17.83 -25.66 -8.10
N LYS A 119 -18.57 -24.64 -8.56
CA LYS A 119 -18.04 -23.34 -9.03
C LYS A 119 -17.87 -22.27 -7.95
N ASN A 120 -18.47 -22.44 -6.76
CA ASN A 120 -18.34 -21.48 -5.67
C ASN A 120 -18.26 -22.19 -4.31
N LEU A 121 -17.77 -21.47 -3.31
CA LEU A 121 -17.67 -21.89 -1.91
C LEU A 121 -18.93 -21.60 -1.08
N GLU A 122 -19.97 -21.02 -1.69
CA GLU A 122 -21.25 -20.78 -1.01
C GLU A 122 -22.09 -22.05 -0.92
N ARG A 123 -21.63 -23.01 -0.11
CA ARG A 123 -22.34 -24.26 0.11
C ARG A 123 -22.57 -24.52 1.60
N PRO A 124 -23.74 -25.04 1.99
CA PRO A 124 -24.07 -25.26 3.40
C PRO A 124 -23.05 -26.15 4.12
N ALA A 125 -22.67 -27.30 3.52
CA ALA A 125 -21.80 -28.26 4.19
C ALA A 125 -20.34 -27.78 4.23
N ILE A 126 -19.85 -27.06 3.20
CA ILE A 126 -18.53 -26.40 3.25
C ILE A 126 -18.47 -25.31 4.33
N LYS A 127 -19.55 -24.52 4.50
CA LYS A 127 -19.59 -23.48 5.54
C LYS A 127 -19.56 -24.09 6.93
N GLU A 128 -20.35 -25.14 7.16
CA GLU A 128 -20.37 -25.88 8.42
C GLU A 128 -19.00 -26.52 8.70
N LEU A 129 -18.37 -27.13 7.70
CA LEU A 129 -16.99 -27.64 7.80
C LEU A 129 -15.99 -26.56 8.25
N PHE A 130 -16.11 -25.33 7.74
CA PHE A 130 -15.24 -24.24 8.16
C PHE A 130 -15.52 -23.74 9.58
N GLU A 131 -16.76 -23.84 10.06
CA GLU A 131 -17.09 -23.52 11.45
C GLU A 131 -16.52 -24.57 12.41
N ASP A 132 -16.67 -25.85 12.09
CA ASP A 132 -16.15 -26.95 12.92
C ASP A 132 -14.61 -26.99 12.93
N VAL A 133 -13.97 -26.63 11.80
CA VAL A 133 -12.51 -26.40 11.75
C VAL A 133 -12.08 -25.21 12.62
N LYS A 134 -12.86 -24.13 12.68
CA LYS A 134 -12.56 -23.01 13.60
C LYS A 134 -12.79 -23.39 15.05
N GLY A 135 -13.76 -24.26 15.32
CA GLY A 135 -14.03 -24.84 16.63
C GLY A 135 -12.94 -25.79 17.13
N GLY A 136 -12.04 -26.23 16.25
CA GLY A 136 -10.99 -27.19 16.59
C GLY A 136 -11.51 -28.62 16.73
N GLU A 137 -12.69 -28.91 16.18
CA GLU A 137 -13.33 -30.23 16.24
C GLU A 137 -12.81 -31.20 15.16
N ILE A 138 -12.00 -30.69 14.22
CA ILE A 138 -11.53 -31.41 13.03
C ILE A 138 -10.02 -31.25 12.87
N ASP A 139 -9.29 -32.36 12.95
CA ASP A 139 -7.84 -32.39 12.74
C ASP A 139 -7.44 -32.63 11.27
N CYS A 140 -8.28 -33.33 10.51
CA CYS A 140 -8.01 -33.66 9.11
C CYS A 140 -9.26 -33.66 8.23
N VAL A 141 -9.13 -33.10 7.03
CA VAL A 141 -10.14 -33.11 5.97
C VAL A 141 -9.64 -33.97 4.81
N VAL A 142 -10.41 -35.00 4.46
CA VAL A 142 -10.11 -35.95 3.37
C VAL A 142 -11.15 -35.78 2.27
N VAL A 143 -10.71 -35.55 1.05
CA VAL A 143 -11.57 -35.45 -0.15
C VAL A 143 -11.12 -36.43 -1.23
N TYR A 144 -12.05 -36.85 -2.08
CA TYR A 144 -11.73 -37.77 -3.17
C TYR A 144 -10.78 -37.12 -4.20
N THR A 145 -11.11 -35.91 -4.65
CA THR A 145 -10.35 -35.11 -5.63
C THR A 145 -10.41 -33.62 -5.26
N LEU A 146 -9.39 -32.81 -5.63
CA LEU A 146 -9.36 -31.37 -5.33
C LEU A 146 -10.54 -30.59 -5.93
N ASP A 147 -11.07 -31.01 -7.09
CA ASP A 147 -12.20 -30.39 -7.77
C ASP A 147 -13.55 -30.58 -7.04
N ARG A 148 -13.60 -31.39 -5.97
CA ARG A 148 -14.78 -31.52 -5.11
C ARG A 148 -14.94 -30.36 -4.15
N LEU A 149 -13.84 -29.70 -3.80
CA LEU A 149 -13.84 -28.49 -2.96
C LEU A 149 -14.19 -27.28 -3.82
N SER A 150 -13.38 -26.98 -4.83
CA SER A 150 -13.73 -25.99 -5.84
C SER A 150 -13.09 -26.32 -7.19
N ARG A 151 -13.83 -26.02 -8.26
CA ARG A 151 -13.32 -26.07 -9.64
C ARG A 151 -12.49 -24.83 -9.99
N GLU A 152 -12.52 -23.80 -9.16
CA GLU A 152 -11.68 -22.61 -9.32
C GLU A 152 -10.37 -22.78 -8.56
N THR A 153 -9.25 -22.52 -9.23
CA THR A 153 -7.90 -22.58 -8.64
C THR A 153 -7.77 -21.63 -7.45
N LYS A 154 -8.37 -20.44 -7.54
CA LYS A 154 -8.35 -19.41 -6.48
C LYS A 154 -9.01 -19.93 -5.19
N ASP A 155 -10.22 -20.45 -5.31
CA ASP A 155 -10.96 -21.02 -4.18
C ASP A 155 -10.22 -22.21 -3.58
N SER A 156 -9.64 -23.07 -4.43
CA SER A 156 -8.83 -24.21 -3.96
C SER A 156 -7.62 -23.76 -3.14
N ILE A 157 -6.95 -22.67 -3.54
CA ILE A 157 -5.84 -22.07 -2.76
C ILE A 157 -6.35 -21.49 -1.44
N GLU A 158 -7.48 -20.77 -1.46
CA GLU A 158 -8.08 -20.15 -0.28
C GLU A 158 -8.48 -21.19 0.77
N VAL A 159 -9.16 -22.26 0.36
CA VAL A 159 -9.55 -23.38 1.23
C VAL A 159 -8.31 -24.07 1.80
N THR A 160 -7.32 -24.40 0.96
CA THR A 160 -6.11 -25.10 1.42
C THR A 160 -5.29 -24.23 2.39
N SER A 161 -5.26 -22.91 2.16
CA SER A 161 -4.62 -21.95 3.07
C SER A 161 -5.39 -21.77 4.37
N PHE A 162 -6.72 -21.86 4.33
CA PHE A 162 -7.59 -21.85 5.50
C PHE A 162 -7.30 -23.05 6.41
N PHE A 163 -7.29 -24.28 5.88
CA PHE A 163 -6.97 -25.48 6.67
C PHE A 163 -5.55 -25.41 7.25
N ARG A 164 -4.56 -24.95 6.47
CA ARG A 164 -3.18 -24.80 6.96
C ARG A 164 -3.08 -23.81 8.13
N ARG A 165 -3.79 -22.68 8.09
CA ARG A 165 -3.79 -21.69 9.19
C ARG A 165 -4.37 -22.25 10.49
N HIS A 166 -5.37 -23.14 10.38
CA HIS A 166 -5.99 -23.81 11.51
C HIS A 166 -5.30 -25.14 11.87
N ARG A 167 -4.13 -25.43 11.28
CA ARG A 167 -3.34 -26.65 11.49
C ARG A 167 -4.10 -27.94 11.16
N VAL A 168 -5.10 -27.85 10.29
CA VAL A 168 -5.88 -28.99 9.80
C VAL A 168 -5.18 -29.61 8.59
N ASN A 169 -4.94 -30.91 8.64
CA ASN A 169 -4.33 -31.65 7.54
C ASN A 169 -5.35 -31.81 6.40
N PHE A 170 -4.93 -31.57 5.16
CA PHE A 170 -5.83 -31.68 4.01
C PHE A 170 -5.29 -32.66 2.98
N ILE A 171 -6.09 -33.67 2.63
CA ILE A 171 -5.71 -34.78 1.76
C ILE A 171 -6.71 -34.94 0.62
N ALA A 172 -6.19 -34.98 -0.61
CA ALA A 172 -6.91 -35.52 -1.76
C ALA A 172 -6.49 -36.97 -2.01
N VAL A 173 -7.44 -37.90 -2.14
CA VAL A 173 -7.13 -39.34 -2.22
C VAL A 173 -6.56 -39.74 -3.59
N THR A 174 -7.10 -39.20 -4.69
CA THR A 174 -6.68 -39.62 -6.05
C THR A 174 -5.51 -38.81 -6.62
N GLN A 175 -5.23 -37.64 -6.04
CA GLN A 175 -4.11 -36.79 -6.40
C GLN A 175 -3.22 -36.81 -5.17
N ILE A 176 -1.98 -37.30 -5.24
CA ILE A 176 -1.05 -37.38 -4.09
C ILE A 176 -0.70 -35.95 -3.62
N PHE A 177 -1.67 -35.29 -3.01
CA PHE A 177 -1.64 -33.94 -2.52
C PHE A 177 -1.93 -34.01 -1.04
N ASP A 178 -0.85 -34.04 -0.29
CA ASP A 178 -0.83 -33.96 1.15
C ASP A 178 -0.08 -32.67 1.50
N ASN A 179 -0.79 -31.71 2.09
CA ASN A 179 -0.24 -30.39 2.40
C ASN A 179 0.86 -30.41 3.49
N ASN A 180 1.09 -31.55 4.14
CA ASN A 180 2.18 -31.78 5.08
C ASN A 180 3.44 -32.39 4.43
N THR A 181 3.33 -32.94 3.22
CA THR A 181 4.49 -33.48 2.49
C THR A 181 5.28 -32.40 1.75
N PRO A 182 6.60 -32.56 1.56
CA PRO A 182 7.40 -31.65 0.73
C PRO A 182 6.85 -31.48 -0.70
N MET A 183 6.39 -32.58 -1.31
CA MET A 183 5.82 -32.56 -2.66
C MET A 183 4.48 -31.82 -2.73
N GLY A 184 3.58 -32.03 -1.75
CA GLY A 184 2.32 -31.29 -1.69
C GLY A 184 2.52 -29.80 -1.45
N LYS A 185 3.48 -29.41 -0.60
CA LYS A 185 3.88 -28.00 -0.40
C LYS A 185 4.44 -27.37 -1.68
N PHE A 186 5.22 -28.11 -2.47
CA PHE A 186 5.72 -27.65 -3.77
C PHE A 186 4.58 -27.40 -4.75
N VAL A 187 3.69 -28.38 -4.94
CA VAL A 187 2.52 -28.25 -5.84
C VAL A 187 1.63 -27.08 -5.41
N GLN A 188 1.40 -26.89 -4.11
CA GLN A 188 0.64 -25.75 -3.59
C GLN A 188 1.29 -24.42 -3.94
N THR A 189 2.61 -24.32 -3.85
CA THR A 189 3.36 -23.10 -4.17
C THR A 189 3.25 -22.77 -5.65
N VAL A 190 3.39 -23.77 -6.52
CA VAL A 190 3.22 -23.61 -7.97
C VAL A 190 1.81 -23.15 -8.34
N LEU A 191 0.77 -23.78 -7.78
CA LEU A 191 -0.63 -23.38 -8.00
C LEU A 191 -0.90 -21.95 -7.51
N SER A 192 -0.33 -21.59 -6.35
CA SER A 192 -0.43 -20.24 -5.79
C SER A 192 0.22 -19.20 -6.70
N GLY A 193 1.41 -19.51 -7.23
CA GLY A 193 2.12 -18.68 -8.20
C GLY A 193 1.33 -18.51 -9.50
N ALA A 194 0.74 -19.58 -10.03
CA ALA A 194 -0.09 -19.54 -11.23
C ALA A 194 -1.33 -18.63 -11.03
N ALA A 195 -2.03 -18.77 -9.91
CA ALA A 195 -3.20 -17.93 -9.61
C ALA A 195 -2.82 -16.45 -9.38
N GLN A 196 -1.63 -16.19 -8.84
CA GLN A 196 -1.12 -14.82 -8.73
C GLN A 196 -0.81 -14.23 -10.11
N LEU A 197 -0.12 -14.99 -10.96
CA LEU A 197 0.21 -14.59 -12.33
C LEU A 197 -1.04 -14.26 -13.15
N GLU A 198 -2.11 -15.06 -13.06
CA GLU A 198 -3.38 -14.75 -13.72
C GLU A 198 -3.98 -13.42 -13.25
N ARG A 199 -3.97 -13.15 -11.94
CA ARG A 199 -4.47 -11.87 -11.40
C ARG A 199 -3.66 -10.69 -11.94
N GLU A 200 -2.33 -10.81 -11.95
CA GLU A 200 -1.45 -9.76 -12.45
C GLU A 200 -1.66 -9.51 -13.96
N MET A 201 -1.81 -10.58 -14.76
CA MET A 201 -2.16 -10.46 -16.19
C MET A 201 -3.52 -9.79 -16.42
N ILE A 202 -4.53 -10.05 -15.59
CA ILE A 202 -5.83 -9.37 -15.67
C ILE A 202 -5.66 -7.87 -15.39
N VAL A 203 -4.92 -7.52 -14.33
CA VAL A 203 -4.64 -6.12 -13.98
C VAL A 203 -3.91 -5.42 -15.13
N GLU A 204 -2.90 -6.06 -15.70
CA GLU A 204 -2.17 -5.53 -16.85
C GLU A 204 -3.07 -5.34 -18.07
N ARG A 205 -3.91 -6.33 -18.39
CA ARG A 205 -4.88 -6.22 -19.49
C ARG A 205 -5.88 -5.08 -19.27
N VAL A 206 -6.37 -4.88 -18.05
CA VAL A 206 -7.25 -3.76 -17.71
C VAL A 206 -6.53 -2.43 -17.85
N LYS A 207 -5.28 -2.31 -17.37
CA LYS A 207 -4.45 -1.11 -17.56
C LYS A 207 -4.26 -0.79 -19.04
N ASN A 208 -3.94 -1.79 -19.86
CA ASN A 208 -3.76 -1.62 -21.30
C ASN A 208 -5.07 -1.17 -21.97
N LYS A 209 -6.21 -1.78 -21.62
CA LYS A 209 -7.52 -1.33 -22.12
C LYS A 209 -7.83 0.13 -21.73
N ILE A 210 -7.51 0.54 -20.50
CA ILE A 210 -7.68 1.93 -20.06
C ILE A 210 -6.78 2.87 -20.84
N ALA A 211 -5.51 2.50 -21.04
CA ALA A 211 -4.56 3.28 -21.83
C ALA A 211 -5.06 3.47 -23.27
N THR A 212 -5.40 2.39 -23.96
CA THR A 212 -5.94 2.43 -25.33
C THR A 212 -7.24 3.22 -25.43
N SER A 213 -8.15 3.10 -24.45
CA SER A 213 -9.40 3.86 -24.46
C SER A 213 -9.17 5.36 -24.26
N LYS A 214 -8.21 5.73 -23.41
CA LYS A 214 -7.81 7.14 -23.21
C LYS A 214 -7.08 7.71 -24.43
N GLU A 215 -6.29 6.89 -25.11
CA GLU A 215 -5.68 7.23 -26.41
C GLU A 215 -6.74 7.50 -27.49
N GLN A 216 -7.87 6.80 -27.44
CA GLN A 216 -9.04 7.04 -28.28
C GLN A 216 -9.92 8.22 -27.81
N GLY A 217 -9.47 8.97 -26.80
CA GLY A 217 -10.19 10.13 -26.29
C GLY A 217 -11.44 9.81 -25.45
N LEU A 218 -11.57 8.57 -24.95
CA LEU A 218 -12.71 8.15 -24.11
C LEU A 218 -12.46 8.39 -22.61
N TRP A 219 -13.52 8.72 -21.90
CA TRP A 219 -13.54 8.85 -20.44
C TRP A 219 -13.67 7.49 -19.75
N MET A 220 -12.60 7.09 -19.04
CA MET A 220 -12.50 5.79 -18.35
C MET A 220 -12.81 5.85 -16.85
N GLY A 221 -13.50 6.90 -16.39
CA GLY A 221 -13.96 7.04 -15.00
C GLY A 221 -13.01 7.82 -14.08
N GLY A 222 -13.36 7.84 -12.78
CA GLY A 222 -12.75 8.69 -11.75
C GLY A 222 -13.70 9.77 -11.26
N THR A 223 -13.17 10.78 -10.56
CA THR A 223 -13.98 11.95 -10.17
C THR A 223 -14.36 12.75 -11.41
N LEU A 224 -15.67 12.88 -11.66
CA LEU A 224 -16.21 13.65 -12.78
C LEU A 224 -15.77 15.13 -12.69
N PRO A 225 -15.10 15.67 -13.71
CA PRO A 225 -14.72 17.08 -13.72
C PRO A 225 -15.95 18.00 -13.73
N LEU A 226 -15.87 19.10 -12.98
CA LEU A 226 -16.91 20.13 -12.96
C LEU A 226 -17.05 20.71 -14.37
N GLY A 227 -18.26 20.94 -14.87
CA GLY A 227 -18.46 21.45 -16.23
C GLY A 227 -18.80 20.39 -17.26
N TYR A 228 -18.68 19.10 -16.91
CA TYR A 228 -18.99 17.99 -17.79
C TYR A 228 -19.88 16.94 -17.12
N ASP A 229 -20.76 16.33 -17.91
CA ASP A 229 -21.49 15.10 -17.59
C ASP A 229 -20.97 13.94 -18.44
N VAL A 230 -21.23 12.70 -18.03
CA VAL A 230 -20.79 11.50 -18.78
C VAL A 230 -21.99 10.86 -19.45
N LYS A 231 -21.86 10.60 -20.75
CA LYS A 231 -22.78 9.74 -21.50
C LYS A 231 -21.97 8.83 -22.40
N ASP A 232 -22.20 7.52 -22.36
CA ASP A 232 -21.52 6.54 -23.21
C ASP A 232 -19.98 6.61 -23.20
N LYS A 233 -19.39 6.96 -22.03
CA LYS A 233 -17.95 7.19 -21.83
C LYS A 233 -17.38 8.41 -22.56
N GLU A 234 -18.23 9.32 -22.99
CA GLU A 234 -17.85 10.63 -23.54
C GLU A 234 -18.28 11.72 -22.56
N LEU A 235 -17.47 12.79 -22.47
CA LEU A 235 -17.77 13.95 -21.63
C LEU A 235 -18.56 14.95 -22.45
N ILE A 236 -19.72 15.34 -21.94
CA ILE A 236 -20.62 16.31 -22.57
C ILE A 236 -20.64 17.56 -21.70
N ILE A 237 -20.56 18.74 -22.33
CA ILE A 237 -20.56 20.01 -21.61
C ILE A 237 -21.89 20.20 -20.87
N ASN A 238 -21.80 20.48 -19.58
CA ASN A 238 -22.91 20.96 -18.77
C ASN A 238 -22.86 22.49 -18.72
N GLU A 239 -23.72 23.17 -19.47
CA GLU A 239 -23.69 24.63 -19.64
C GLU A 239 -23.69 25.43 -18.32
N LYS A 240 -24.43 24.97 -17.31
CA LYS A 240 -24.50 25.67 -16.01
C LYS A 240 -23.17 25.59 -15.27
N GLU A 241 -22.59 24.41 -15.22
CA GLU A 241 -21.31 24.19 -14.56
C GLU A 241 -20.14 24.75 -15.38
N ALA A 242 -20.23 24.70 -16.71
CA ALA A 242 -19.21 25.23 -17.62
C ALA A 242 -19.06 26.75 -17.47
N LYS A 243 -20.14 27.49 -17.23
CA LYS A 243 -20.08 28.91 -16.84
C LYS A 243 -19.27 29.12 -15.57
N THR A 244 -19.45 28.25 -14.57
CA THR A 244 -18.65 28.29 -13.33
C THR A 244 -17.17 28.04 -13.62
N VAL A 245 -16.86 27.07 -14.48
CA VAL A 245 -15.47 26.80 -14.89
C VAL A 245 -14.85 28.00 -15.59
N LYS A 246 -15.55 28.60 -16.56
CA LYS A 246 -15.09 29.83 -17.26
C LYS A 246 -14.79 30.96 -16.27
N HIS A 247 -15.72 31.21 -15.35
CA HIS A 247 -15.54 32.19 -14.29
C HIS A 247 -14.33 31.91 -13.39
N ILE A 248 -14.07 30.64 -13.03
CA ILE A 248 -12.90 30.24 -12.25
C ILE A 248 -11.60 30.60 -12.97
N PHE A 249 -11.51 30.35 -14.27
CA PHE A 249 -10.31 30.68 -15.06
C PHE A 249 -10.09 32.18 -15.17
N GLU A 250 -11.13 32.96 -15.45
CA GLU A 250 -11.08 34.43 -15.53
C GLU A 250 -10.63 35.04 -14.18
N ARG A 251 -11.32 34.70 -13.09
CA ARG A 251 -10.99 35.20 -11.75
C ARG A 251 -9.61 34.76 -11.27
N TYR A 252 -9.15 33.57 -11.69
CA TYR A 252 -7.79 33.15 -11.38
C TYR A 252 -6.74 34.04 -12.03
N MET A 253 -6.92 34.41 -13.31
CA MET A 253 -5.98 35.29 -14.02
C MET A 253 -5.86 36.67 -13.36
N GLU A 254 -6.96 37.16 -12.78
CA GLU A 254 -7.01 38.43 -12.05
C GLU A 254 -6.38 38.32 -10.65
N LEU A 255 -6.85 37.38 -9.81
CA LEU A 255 -6.44 37.26 -8.41
C LEU A 255 -5.02 36.69 -8.24
N ARG A 256 -4.60 35.80 -9.14
CA ARG A 256 -3.34 35.03 -9.07
C ARG A 256 -3.16 34.26 -7.76
N SER A 257 -4.27 33.89 -7.08
CA SER A 257 -4.27 33.26 -5.75
C SER A 257 -5.35 32.19 -5.61
N MET A 258 -4.96 30.92 -5.72
CA MET A 258 -5.88 29.76 -5.63
C MET A 258 -6.64 29.67 -4.29
N ALA A 259 -6.02 30.12 -3.19
CA ALA A 259 -6.62 30.06 -1.86
C ALA A 259 -7.63 31.18 -1.62
N GLU A 260 -7.44 32.31 -2.27
CA GLU A 260 -8.37 33.44 -2.24
C GLU A 260 -9.55 33.18 -3.14
N LEU A 261 -9.29 32.71 -4.36
CA LEU A 261 -10.32 32.27 -5.29
C LEU A 261 -11.23 31.20 -4.67
N ALA A 262 -10.67 30.19 -3.99
CA ALA A 262 -11.49 29.20 -3.30
C ALA A 262 -12.42 29.82 -2.22
N ARG A 263 -11.95 30.84 -1.49
CA ARG A 263 -12.76 31.53 -0.47
C ARG A 263 -13.85 32.40 -1.10
N GLU A 264 -13.52 33.09 -2.19
CA GLU A 264 -14.44 33.92 -2.97
C GLU A 264 -15.58 33.06 -3.54
N LEU A 265 -15.25 31.99 -4.26
CA LEU A 265 -16.22 31.06 -4.83
C LEU A 265 -17.17 30.50 -3.76
N ASN A 266 -16.64 30.09 -2.60
CA ASN A 266 -17.48 29.57 -1.53
C ASN A 266 -18.40 30.62 -0.93
N ARG A 267 -17.95 31.87 -0.82
CA ARG A 267 -18.73 33.02 -0.31
C ARG A 267 -19.86 33.39 -1.26
N GLU A 268 -19.60 33.35 -2.57
CA GLU A 268 -20.58 33.61 -3.63
C GLU A 268 -21.55 32.46 -3.86
N GLY A 269 -21.38 31.34 -3.12
CA GLY A 269 -22.31 30.22 -3.15
C GLY A 269 -21.97 29.14 -4.19
N TYR A 270 -20.91 29.30 -4.97
CA TYR A 270 -20.46 28.26 -5.90
C TYR A 270 -20.03 27.00 -5.14
N ARG A 271 -20.35 25.83 -5.71
CA ARG A 271 -19.99 24.51 -5.17
C ARG A 271 -19.39 23.63 -6.25
N THR A 272 -18.59 22.66 -5.82
CA THR A 272 -18.14 21.58 -6.70
C THR A 272 -19.24 20.51 -6.79
N LYS A 273 -19.11 19.50 -7.65
CA LYS A 273 -20.10 18.42 -7.75
C LYS A 273 -20.31 17.63 -6.44
N SER A 274 -19.37 17.69 -5.49
CA SER A 274 -19.41 16.87 -4.27
C SER A 274 -19.20 17.63 -2.96
N ASP A 275 -18.57 18.81 -2.97
CA ASP A 275 -18.15 19.54 -1.76
C ASP A 275 -17.90 21.04 -2.04
N ILE A 276 -17.45 21.80 -1.04
CA ILE A 276 -16.95 23.17 -1.16
C ILE A 276 -15.63 23.25 -1.94
N PHE A 277 -15.31 24.44 -2.46
CA PHE A 277 -14.03 24.70 -3.11
C PHE A 277 -12.90 24.77 -2.07
N LYS A 278 -11.91 23.89 -2.20
CA LYS A 278 -10.63 23.95 -1.48
C LYS A 278 -9.54 24.44 -2.43
N LYS A 279 -8.45 24.99 -1.89
CA LYS A 279 -7.26 25.39 -2.68
C LYS A 279 -6.80 24.27 -3.64
N ALA A 280 -6.79 23.02 -3.15
CA ALA A 280 -6.39 21.86 -3.94
C ALA A 280 -7.36 21.58 -5.10
N THR A 281 -8.66 21.78 -4.89
CA THR A 281 -9.69 21.59 -5.92
C THR A 281 -9.56 22.64 -7.02
N VAL A 282 -9.41 23.91 -6.65
CA VAL A 282 -9.19 25.00 -7.62
C VAL A 282 -7.91 24.74 -8.42
N ARG A 283 -6.81 24.36 -7.75
CA ARG A 283 -5.57 23.98 -8.45
C ARG A 283 -5.83 22.87 -9.45
N ARG A 284 -6.50 21.79 -9.04
CA ARG A 284 -6.82 20.66 -9.92
C ARG A 284 -7.66 21.10 -11.12
N ILE A 285 -8.59 22.04 -10.95
CA ILE A 285 -9.40 22.56 -12.06
C ILE A 285 -8.52 23.34 -13.05
N VAL A 286 -7.77 24.33 -12.56
CA VAL A 286 -6.97 25.20 -13.43
C VAL A 286 -5.84 24.45 -14.14
N THR A 287 -5.25 23.41 -13.54
CA THR A 287 -4.14 22.64 -14.15
C THR A 287 -4.59 21.44 -14.99
N ASN A 288 -5.88 21.11 -15.04
CA ASN A 288 -6.33 19.90 -15.73
C ASN A 288 -6.51 20.18 -17.23
N PRO A 289 -5.82 19.47 -18.14
CA PRO A 289 -5.94 19.66 -19.58
C PRO A 289 -7.30 19.22 -20.14
N ILE A 290 -8.17 18.59 -19.34
CA ILE A 290 -9.52 18.23 -19.77
C ILE A 290 -10.38 19.42 -20.18
N TYR A 291 -10.09 20.60 -19.65
CA TYR A 291 -10.83 21.82 -19.99
C TYR A 291 -10.48 22.39 -21.37
N VAL A 292 -9.37 21.93 -21.97
CA VAL A 292 -8.95 22.28 -23.34
C VAL A 292 -9.14 21.12 -24.32
N GLY A 293 -9.99 20.15 -23.99
CA GLY A 293 -10.28 19.01 -24.87
C GLY A 293 -9.31 17.84 -24.77
N LYS A 294 -8.31 17.86 -23.88
CA LYS A 294 -7.27 16.82 -23.80
C LYS A 294 -7.45 15.86 -22.62
N ILE A 295 -7.14 14.58 -22.80
CA ILE A 295 -7.16 13.56 -21.75
C ILE A 295 -5.74 13.18 -21.36
N ARG A 296 -5.41 13.34 -20.08
CA ARG A 296 -4.11 12.94 -19.53
C ARG A 296 -4.10 11.48 -19.07
N HIS A 297 -3.05 10.77 -19.45
CA HIS A 297 -2.71 9.45 -18.91
C HIS A 297 -1.21 9.38 -18.59
N TYR A 298 -0.89 9.24 -17.30
CA TYR A 298 0.48 9.34 -16.79
C TYR A 298 1.15 10.67 -17.19
N GLU A 299 2.15 10.61 -18.06
CA GLU A 299 2.93 11.75 -18.55
C GLU A 299 2.50 12.19 -19.94
N LYS A 300 1.64 11.42 -20.62
CA LYS A 300 1.15 11.71 -21.96
C LYS A 300 -0.22 12.37 -21.92
N GLU A 301 -0.46 13.22 -22.90
CA GLU A 301 -1.74 13.87 -23.17
C GLU A 301 -2.21 13.44 -24.55
N TYR A 302 -3.50 13.11 -24.65
CA TYR A 302 -4.16 12.66 -25.87
C TYR A 302 -5.34 13.57 -26.18
N GLU A 303 -5.70 13.68 -27.46
CA GLU A 303 -6.92 14.38 -27.85
C GLU A 303 -8.15 13.64 -27.31
N GLY A 304 -8.97 14.35 -26.55
CA GLY A 304 -10.24 13.86 -26.06
C GLY A 304 -11.32 13.99 -27.14
N LYS A 305 -12.36 13.16 -27.04
CA LYS A 305 -13.54 13.30 -27.90
C LYS A 305 -14.51 14.39 -27.45
N HIS A 306 -14.26 14.98 -26.28
CA HIS A 306 -15.13 15.97 -25.68
C HIS A 306 -14.76 17.39 -26.10
N ASP A 307 -15.76 18.25 -26.18
CA ASP A 307 -15.56 19.66 -26.52
C ASP A 307 -14.83 20.40 -25.39
N ALA A 308 -13.96 21.35 -25.78
CA ALA A 308 -13.25 22.19 -24.82
C ALA A 308 -14.18 23.27 -24.22
N ILE A 309 -14.14 23.42 -22.89
CA ILE A 309 -14.82 24.53 -22.19
C ILE A 309 -14.01 25.83 -22.27
N ILE A 310 -12.67 25.71 -22.28
CA ILE A 310 -11.72 26.82 -22.24
C ILE A 310 -10.84 26.77 -23.49
N GLU A 311 -10.60 27.93 -24.10
CA GLU A 311 -9.65 28.06 -25.21
C GLU A 311 -8.22 27.72 -24.75
N GLU A 312 -7.49 27.00 -25.59
CA GLU A 312 -6.11 26.55 -25.32
C GLU A 312 -5.20 27.74 -24.92
N GLU A 313 -5.31 28.88 -25.61
CA GLU A 313 -4.51 30.08 -25.30
C GLU A 313 -4.77 30.62 -23.88
N LYS A 314 -6.03 30.63 -23.44
CA LYS A 314 -6.40 31.07 -22.09
C LYS A 314 -5.84 30.10 -21.05
N TRP A 315 -5.91 28.80 -21.32
CA TRP A 315 -5.37 27.79 -20.42
C TRP A 315 -3.84 27.87 -20.31
N GLN A 316 -3.13 28.07 -21.42
CA GLN A 316 -1.68 28.24 -21.45
C GLN A 316 -1.25 29.47 -20.65
N LYS A 317 -1.92 30.62 -20.83
CA LYS A 317 -1.71 31.82 -20.01
C LYS A 317 -1.89 31.53 -18.51
N ALA A 318 -2.91 30.75 -18.13
CA ALA A 318 -3.10 30.34 -16.74
C ALA A 318 -1.95 29.44 -16.24
N GLN A 319 -1.44 28.50 -17.05
CA GLN A 319 -0.29 27.67 -16.67
C GLN A 319 0.99 28.50 -16.52
N GLU A 320 1.22 29.46 -17.40
CA GLU A 320 2.35 30.38 -17.31
C GLU A 320 2.29 31.21 -16.03
N LEU A 321 1.11 31.74 -15.67
CA LEU A 321 0.92 32.45 -14.40
C LEU A 321 1.22 31.56 -13.19
N ILE A 322 0.88 30.27 -13.24
CA ILE A 322 1.21 29.29 -12.18
C ILE A 322 2.73 29.07 -12.11
N LYS A 323 3.38 28.88 -13.26
CA LYS A 323 4.84 28.61 -13.35
C LYS A 323 5.66 29.82 -12.92
N ASN A 324 5.26 31.01 -13.34
CA ASN A 324 5.90 32.28 -13.05
C ASN A 324 5.44 32.87 -11.71
N GLN A 325 4.56 32.18 -10.97
CA GLN A 325 4.12 32.65 -9.67
C GLN A 325 5.35 32.72 -8.75
N PRO A 326 5.78 33.92 -8.33
CA PRO A 326 6.95 34.03 -7.48
C PRO A 326 6.64 33.25 -6.21
N TYR A 327 7.53 32.32 -5.85
CA TYR A 327 7.48 31.67 -4.56
C TYR A 327 7.43 32.79 -3.51
N ARG A 328 6.24 33.06 -2.96
CA ARG A 328 6.06 34.05 -1.91
C ARG A 328 6.85 33.53 -0.71
N LYS A 329 8.12 33.93 -0.64
CA LYS A 329 8.90 33.91 0.58
C LYS A 329 8.08 34.71 1.58
N ALA A 330 7.33 34.03 2.46
CA ALA A 330 6.51 34.66 3.49
C ALA A 330 7.32 35.78 4.16
N LYS A 331 6.89 37.05 4.10
CA LYS A 331 7.64 38.25 4.55
C LYS A 331 8.61 37.88 5.69
N TYR A 332 9.88 37.70 5.31
CA TYR A 332 10.90 36.99 6.09
C TYR A 332 11.67 37.92 7.03
N GLU A 333 11.22 39.15 7.21
CA GLU A 333 11.94 40.20 7.93
C GLU A 333 12.02 39.99 9.45
N GLU A 334 11.36 38.96 10.00
CA GLU A 334 11.28 38.80 11.46
C GLU A 334 11.76 37.45 12.00
N ALA A 335 12.32 36.56 11.16
CA ALA A 335 12.71 35.20 11.58
C ALA A 335 14.19 34.88 11.26
N LEU A 336 15.09 35.18 12.20
CA LEU A 336 16.53 34.95 12.06
C LEU A 336 16.86 33.45 11.98
N LEU A 337 16.25 32.65 12.86
CA LEU A 337 16.57 31.22 13.05
C LEU A 337 15.72 30.27 12.18
N LYS A 338 14.88 30.79 11.29
CA LYS A 338 13.97 29.96 10.48
C LYS A 338 14.72 28.99 9.57
N GLY A 339 14.49 27.70 9.78
CA GLY A 339 15.14 26.60 9.07
C GLY A 339 16.40 26.07 9.74
N ILE A 340 16.86 26.72 10.83
CA ILE A 340 18.02 26.31 11.64
C ILE A 340 17.54 25.74 12.98
N ILE A 341 16.52 26.36 13.59
CA ILE A 341 15.96 25.90 14.88
C ILE A 341 15.10 24.64 14.71
N LYS A 342 15.42 23.61 15.49
CA LYS A 342 14.74 22.31 15.54
C LYS A 342 14.34 21.95 16.96
N CYS A 343 13.20 21.30 17.09
CA CYS A 343 12.78 20.71 18.35
C CYS A 343 13.53 19.38 18.54
N LYS A 344 14.22 19.16 19.67
CA LYS A 344 14.92 17.89 19.91
C LYS A 344 13.97 16.70 19.94
N SER A 345 12.83 16.83 20.64
CA SER A 345 11.90 15.71 20.85
C SER A 345 11.30 15.18 19.55
N CYS A 346 11.15 16.01 18.52
CA CYS A 346 10.55 15.58 17.24
C CYS A 346 11.50 15.67 16.04
N GLY A 347 12.67 16.29 16.18
CA GLY A 347 13.60 16.57 15.07
C GLY A 347 13.08 17.56 14.01
N VAL A 348 11.84 18.03 14.11
CA VAL A 348 11.19 18.89 13.11
C VAL A 348 11.57 20.36 13.34
N ASN A 349 11.68 21.10 12.24
CA ASN A 349 11.90 22.55 12.24
C ASN A 349 10.81 23.28 13.05
N MET A 350 11.22 24.32 13.78
CA MET A 350 10.30 25.26 14.44
C MET A 350 10.00 26.45 13.51
N THR A 351 8.74 26.91 13.52
CA THR A 351 8.26 28.00 12.68
C THR A 351 7.95 29.23 13.54
N LEU A 352 8.32 30.42 13.06
CA LEU A 352 7.96 31.66 13.71
C LEU A 352 6.45 31.92 13.60
N THR A 353 5.84 32.21 14.73
CA THR A 353 4.44 32.59 14.90
C THR A 353 4.36 33.86 15.74
N TYR A 354 3.23 34.55 15.69
CA TYR A 354 3.01 35.76 16.49
C TYR A 354 1.69 35.68 17.24
N ALA A 355 1.69 36.17 18.48
CA ALA A 355 0.47 36.47 19.21
C ALA A 355 0.30 38.00 19.27
N LYS A 356 -0.91 38.48 18.99
CA LYS A 356 -1.26 39.90 19.12
C LYS A 356 -2.01 40.09 20.43
N LYS A 357 -1.51 40.99 21.29
CA LYS A 357 -2.25 41.48 22.46
C LYS A 357 -2.26 43.00 22.38
N GLU A 358 -3.45 43.59 22.34
CA GLU A 358 -3.65 45.03 22.09
C GLU A 358 -2.89 45.50 20.84
N ASN A 359 -1.93 46.41 21.00
CA ASN A 359 -1.10 46.98 19.93
C ASN A 359 0.33 46.41 19.88
N LYS A 360 0.63 45.36 20.65
CA LYS A 360 1.96 44.71 20.70
C LYS A 360 1.91 43.31 20.05
N ARG A 361 2.91 43.02 19.22
CA ARG A 361 3.12 41.70 18.60
C ARG A 361 4.21 40.95 19.36
N TYR A 362 3.86 39.79 19.91
CA TYR A 362 4.81 38.89 20.58
C TYR A 362 5.19 37.77 19.62
N ARG A 363 6.50 37.58 19.38
CA ARG A 363 7.03 36.60 18.44
C ARG A 363 7.49 35.33 19.16
N TYR A 364 7.12 34.16 18.61
CA TYR A 364 7.45 32.85 19.18
C TYR A 364 7.89 31.86 18.10
N TYR A 365 8.90 31.02 18.40
CA TYR A 365 9.19 29.82 17.63
C TYR A 365 8.36 28.66 18.18
N VAL A 366 7.56 28.04 17.32
CA VAL A 366 6.67 26.92 17.67
C VAL A 366 7.03 25.68 16.86
N CYS A 367 7.04 24.51 17.50
CA CYS A 367 7.26 23.23 16.84
C CYS A 367 6.18 22.95 15.78
N ASN A 368 6.59 22.61 14.55
CA ASN A 368 5.64 22.38 13.46
C ASN A 368 4.68 21.20 13.70
N ASN A 369 5.12 20.14 14.40
CA ASN A 369 4.23 19.02 14.76
C ASN A 369 3.17 19.44 15.77
N HIS A 370 3.54 20.28 16.75
CA HIS A 370 2.60 20.88 17.69
C HIS A 370 1.60 21.78 16.96
N LEU A 371 2.08 22.66 16.08
CA LEU A 371 1.23 23.60 15.33
C LEU A 371 0.25 22.89 14.39
N ARG A 372 0.61 21.72 13.85
CA ARG A 372 -0.23 20.92 12.96
C ARG A 372 -1.13 19.92 13.68
N GLY A 373 -1.16 19.92 15.01
CA GLY A 373 -1.98 19.00 15.80
C GLY A 373 -1.52 17.53 15.75
N LYS A 374 -0.27 17.27 15.35
CA LYS A 374 0.28 15.90 15.22
C LYS A 374 0.89 15.34 16.52
N GLY A 375 0.72 16.06 17.63
CA GLY A 375 1.35 15.73 18.92
C GLY A 375 2.84 16.09 18.96
N CYS A 376 3.28 16.67 20.09
CA CYS A 376 4.69 16.90 20.40
C CYS A 376 4.83 16.82 21.91
N GLU A 377 5.61 15.85 22.39
CA GLU A 377 5.83 15.59 23.82
C GLU A 377 6.77 16.62 24.46
N SER A 378 7.40 17.49 23.66
CA SER A 378 8.34 18.49 24.15
C SER A 378 7.67 19.51 25.08
N ILE A 379 8.28 19.69 26.25
CA ILE A 379 7.94 20.73 27.24
C ILE A 379 8.19 22.14 26.68
N ASN A 380 9.16 22.28 25.77
CA ASN A 380 9.61 23.53 25.14
C ASN A 380 9.14 23.64 23.68
N ARG A 381 7.91 23.21 23.41
CA ARG A 381 7.26 23.28 22.08
C ARG A 381 6.99 24.70 21.56
N THR A 382 7.06 25.72 22.43
CA THR A 382 6.90 27.14 22.11
C THR A 382 7.93 27.97 22.89
N ILE A 383 8.74 28.78 22.21
CA ILE A 383 9.77 29.63 22.83
C ILE A 383 9.69 31.06 22.32
N VAL A 384 9.99 32.04 23.17
CA VAL A 384 10.04 33.47 22.82
C VAL A 384 11.16 33.73 21.82
N ALA A 385 10.83 34.27 20.64
CA ALA A 385 11.81 34.43 19.56
C ALA A 385 12.90 35.45 19.91
N GLY A 386 12.53 36.57 20.54
CA GLY A 386 13.48 37.66 20.81
C GLY A 386 14.64 37.29 21.75
N GLU A 387 14.38 36.46 22.75
CA GLU A 387 15.42 36.05 23.72
C GLU A 387 16.39 35.03 23.11
N VAL A 388 15.86 34.06 22.37
CA VAL A 388 16.68 33.07 21.68
C VAL A 388 17.52 33.71 20.59
N GLU A 389 16.92 34.62 19.80
CA GLU A 389 17.65 35.34 18.76
C GLU A 389 18.77 36.20 19.38
N LYS A 390 18.50 36.92 20.47
CA LYS A 390 19.50 37.75 21.16
C LYS A 390 20.67 36.93 21.70
N GLU A 391 20.39 35.80 22.35
CA GLU A 391 21.46 34.99 22.94
C GLU A 391 22.30 34.29 21.86
N VAL A 392 21.66 33.76 20.82
CA VAL A 392 22.37 33.14 19.69
C VAL A 392 23.23 34.17 18.96
N MET A 393 22.75 35.41 18.80
CA MET A 393 23.53 36.51 18.21
C MET A 393 24.73 36.90 19.08
N LYS A 394 24.52 37.12 20.38
CA LYS A 394 25.59 37.43 21.34
C LYS A 394 26.69 36.37 21.34
N ARG A 395 26.31 35.09 21.24
CA ARG A 395 27.24 33.96 21.18
C ARG A 395 28.00 33.90 19.85
N ALA A 396 27.31 34.13 18.73
CA ALA A 396 27.93 34.19 17.41
C ALA A 396 28.95 35.32 17.31
N GLU A 397 28.65 36.49 17.88
CA GLU A 397 29.57 37.63 17.99
C GLU A 397 30.79 37.30 18.86
N CYS A 398 30.62 36.61 19.99
CA CYS A 398 31.72 36.17 20.84
C CYS A 398 32.65 35.14 20.18
N LEU A 399 32.15 34.31 19.27
CA LEU A 399 32.93 33.25 18.62
C LEU A 399 33.70 33.73 17.37
N TYR A 400 33.21 34.76 16.67
CA TYR A 400 33.72 35.13 15.34
C TYR A 400 33.96 36.64 15.13
N GLY A 401 33.96 37.43 16.21
CA GLY A 401 34.18 38.88 16.28
C GLY A 401 34.43 39.64 14.97
N ASP A 402 33.36 40.21 14.41
CA ASP A 402 33.37 41.43 13.59
C ASP A 402 32.04 42.15 13.88
N GLY A 403 32.06 42.93 14.96
CA GLY A 403 30.92 43.71 15.39
C GLY A 403 30.89 45.06 14.67
N GLU A 404 30.19 45.12 13.54
CA GLU A 404 29.61 46.37 13.04
C GLU A 404 28.13 46.19 12.72
N ASN A 405 27.38 47.29 12.61
CA ASN A 405 25.93 47.35 12.35
C ASN A 405 25.56 46.69 11.01
N LEU A 406 25.52 45.35 10.98
CA LEU A 406 25.11 44.55 9.84
C LEU A 406 23.59 44.63 9.67
N SER A 407 23.13 44.77 8.42
CA SER A 407 21.70 44.70 8.10
C SER A 407 21.13 43.31 8.42
N PHE A 408 19.81 43.21 8.65
CA PHE A 408 19.13 41.94 8.96
C PHE A 408 19.44 40.81 7.96
N ARG A 409 19.72 41.17 6.70
CA ARG A 409 20.06 40.23 5.62
C ARG A 409 21.45 39.63 5.81
N GLU A 410 22.42 40.46 6.18
CA GLU A 410 23.80 40.07 6.45
C GLU A 410 23.93 39.28 7.75
N GLN A 411 23.19 39.68 8.80
CA GLN A 411 23.10 38.93 10.06
C GLN A 411 22.63 37.48 9.83
N LYS A 412 21.60 37.30 8.99
CA LYS A 412 21.07 35.98 8.68
C LYS A 412 22.02 35.12 7.84
N GLU A 413 22.75 35.74 6.94
CA GLU A 413 23.72 35.06 6.09
C GLU A 413 24.98 34.66 6.88
N ALA A 414 25.42 35.52 7.79
CA ALA A 414 26.43 35.20 8.79
C ALA A 414 25.96 34.05 9.69
N MET A 415 24.77 34.12 10.29
CA MET A 415 24.26 33.02 11.14
C MET A 415 24.17 31.67 10.43
N LYS A 416 23.81 31.65 9.14
CA LYS A 416 23.78 30.40 8.36
C LYS A 416 25.16 29.81 8.11
N LYS A 417 26.19 30.66 7.98
CA LYS A 417 27.58 30.21 7.81
C LYS A 417 28.19 29.80 9.16
N LEU A 418 27.80 30.45 10.25
CA LEU A 418 28.39 30.28 11.58
C LEU A 418 27.74 29.15 12.40
N ILE A 419 26.46 28.82 12.17
CA ILE A 419 25.69 27.87 12.97
C ILE A 419 25.12 26.77 12.08
N LYS A 420 25.56 25.51 12.31
CA LYS A 420 25.06 24.32 11.62
C LYS A 420 23.67 23.89 12.10
N GLY A 421 23.31 24.23 13.34
CA GLY A 421 22.01 23.86 13.91
C GLY A 421 21.75 24.47 15.29
N VAL A 422 20.47 24.67 15.60
CA VAL A 422 19.99 25.05 16.94
C VAL A 422 18.96 24.02 17.39
N MET A 423 19.23 23.30 18.47
CA MET A 423 18.35 22.28 19.03
C MET A 423 17.77 22.71 20.37
N VAL A 424 16.44 22.67 20.47
CA VAL A 424 15.73 22.97 21.72
C VAL A 424 15.56 21.68 22.52
N LYS A 425 16.20 21.61 23.69
CA LYS A 425 16.06 20.54 24.70
C LYS A 425 15.11 20.96 25.83
N GLU A 426 14.85 20.06 26.78
CA GLU A 426 14.02 20.31 27.96
C GLU A 426 14.71 21.28 28.94
N ASP A 427 16.03 21.12 29.12
CA ASP A 427 16.82 21.90 30.09
C ASP A 427 17.54 23.11 29.47
N GLY A 428 17.49 23.28 28.15
CA GLY A 428 18.25 24.34 27.46
C GLY A 428 18.21 24.29 25.93
N ILE A 429 18.88 25.26 25.29
CA ILE A 429 19.09 25.36 23.85
C ILE A 429 20.53 24.97 23.54
N GLU A 430 20.71 24.01 22.64
CA GLU A 430 22.01 23.67 22.09
C GLU A 430 22.25 24.39 20.77
N VAL A 431 23.38 25.05 20.68
CA VAL A 431 23.86 25.69 19.46
C VAL A 431 25.08 24.91 18.99
N SER A 432 25.00 24.33 17.79
CA SER A 432 26.09 23.59 17.17
C SER A 432 26.74 24.42 16.06
N SER A 433 28.02 24.72 16.20
CA SER A 433 28.90 25.27 15.15
C SER A 433 29.82 24.17 14.59
N GLU A 434 30.74 24.51 13.69
CA GLU A 434 31.59 23.51 13.02
C GLU A 434 32.48 22.71 13.97
N ASP A 435 32.98 23.34 15.05
CA ASP A 435 33.95 22.72 15.96
C ASP A 435 33.52 22.73 17.45
N LYS A 436 32.37 23.31 17.80
CA LYS A 436 31.90 23.41 19.20
C LYS A 436 30.38 23.25 19.33
N VAL A 437 29.95 22.63 20.42
CA VAL A 437 28.56 22.56 20.87
C VAL A 437 28.44 23.33 22.17
N GLU A 438 27.59 24.35 22.20
CA GLU A 438 27.36 25.16 23.39
C GLU A 438 25.92 25.01 23.89
N PHE A 439 25.75 24.94 25.22
CA PHE A 439 24.48 24.73 25.88
C PHE A 439 24.02 25.98 26.65
N ILE A 440 22.79 26.42 26.37
CA ILE A 440 22.18 27.63 26.93
C ILE A 440 21.01 27.22 27.84
N PRO A 441 21.07 27.44 29.16
CA PRO A 441 19.99 27.04 30.06
C PRO A 441 18.72 27.92 29.90
N ILE A 442 17.54 27.30 30.08
CA ILE A 442 16.23 27.96 30.02
C ILE A 442 15.52 27.84 31.38
N LYS A 443 14.88 28.91 31.86
CA LYS A 443 13.89 28.86 32.96
C LYS A 443 12.48 29.01 32.40
N LYS A 444 11.53 28.25 32.97
CA LYS A 444 10.12 28.28 32.56
C LYS A 444 9.27 29.03 33.59
N LYS A 445 8.47 30.01 33.14
CA LYS A 445 7.47 30.72 33.95
C LYS A 445 6.10 30.60 33.28
N GLY A 446 5.31 29.60 33.69
CA GLY A 446 4.05 29.23 33.04
C GLY A 446 4.25 28.64 31.63
N ASN A 447 3.47 29.07 30.63
CA ASN A 447 3.65 28.67 29.22
C ASN A 447 4.78 29.41 28.49
N LYS A 448 5.58 30.22 29.19
CA LYS A 448 6.69 30.99 28.62
C LYS A 448 8.03 30.38 29.05
N CYS A 449 8.88 30.11 28.07
CA CYS A 449 10.25 29.68 28.27
C CYS A 449 11.18 30.87 28.01
N THR A 450 11.98 31.22 29.01
CA THR A 450 12.91 32.37 28.98
C THR A 450 14.35 31.93 29.20
N VAL A 451 15.29 32.52 28.48
CA VAL A 451 16.72 32.15 28.55
C VAL A 451 17.36 32.79 29.78
N VAL A 452 18.26 32.08 30.48
CA VAL A 452 18.92 32.57 31.72
C VAL A 452 20.43 32.55 31.60
N GLU A 453 21.11 33.62 32.00
CA GLU A 453 22.57 33.66 32.06
C GLU A 453 23.08 32.78 33.24
N PRO A 454 24.14 31.97 33.04
CA PRO A 454 24.73 31.20 34.13
C PRO A 454 25.36 32.14 35.19
N GLU A 455 25.02 31.94 36.46
CA GLU A 455 25.56 32.71 37.58
C GLU A 455 27.05 32.38 37.80
N GLY A 456 27.93 33.30 37.38
CA GLY A 456 29.36 33.22 37.66
C GLY A 456 30.11 34.41 37.07
N LYS A 457 30.55 35.35 37.91
CA LYS A 457 31.43 36.45 37.49
C LYS A 457 32.78 35.89 37.02
N THR A 458 32.98 35.74 35.72
CA THR A 458 34.34 35.67 35.16
C THR A 458 34.91 37.08 35.19
N ASN A 459 36.07 37.25 35.84
CA ASN A 459 36.73 38.54 36.01
C ASN A 459 37.25 39.03 34.65
N ASN A 460 36.35 39.70 33.93
CA ASN A 460 36.41 40.07 32.51
C ASN A 460 37.61 40.96 32.16
N VAL A 461 38.30 41.52 33.16
CA VAL A 461 39.46 42.40 32.98
C VAL A 461 40.72 41.60 32.66
N LEU A 462 40.95 40.47 33.35
CA LEU A 462 42.16 39.66 33.18
C LEU A 462 42.12 38.88 31.85
N LEU A 463 40.95 38.36 31.49
CA LEU A 463 40.75 37.67 30.22
C LEU A 463 40.89 38.62 29.02
N LYS A 464 40.33 39.84 29.11
CA LYS A 464 40.52 40.88 28.09
C LYS A 464 41.97 41.34 27.98
N ALA A 465 42.72 41.36 29.08
CA ALA A 465 44.14 41.69 29.05
C ALA A 465 44.98 40.62 28.32
N VAL A 466 44.76 39.34 28.63
CA VAL A 466 45.46 38.21 28.00
C VAL A 466 45.12 38.08 26.52
N VAL A 467 43.86 38.30 26.14
CA VAL A 467 43.44 38.26 24.73
C VAL A 467 44.05 39.42 23.93
N ARG A 468 44.13 40.62 24.51
CA ARG A 468 44.82 41.76 23.87
C ARG A 468 46.32 41.51 23.71
N ALA A 469 46.96 40.90 24.71
CA ALA A 469 48.36 40.49 24.68
C ALA A 469 48.69 39.63 23.45
N HIS A 470 47.91 38.56 23.27
CA HIS A 470 48.10 37.63 22.16
C HIS A 470 47.77 38.25 20.80
N LEU A 471 46.77 39.13 20.73
CA LEU A 471 46.45 39.86 19.51
C LEU A 471 47.58 40.82 19.09
N TRP A 472 48.15 41.56 20.04
CA TRP A 472 49.25 42.48 19.75
C TRP A 472 50.52 41.75 19.33
N LYS A 473 50.85 40.66 20.02
CA LYS A 473 51.98 39.79 19.66
C LYS A 473 51.83 39.24 18.25
N ARG A 474 50.66 38.70 17.92
CA ARG A 474 50.36 38.16 16.59
C ARG A 474 50.42 39.22 15.49
N GLN A 475 49.94 40.44 15.75
CA GLN A 475 50.00 41.53 14.77
C GLN A 475 51.42 42.06 14.52
N LEU A 476 52.31 41.95 15.52
CA LEU A 476 53.74 42.25 15.35
C LEU A 476 54.47 41.12 14.61
N GLU A 477 54.12 39.85 14.89
CA GLU A 477 54.69 38.67 14.21
C GLU A 477 54.24 38.56 12.74
N GLU A 478 53.01 38.96 12.44
CA GLU A 478 52.46 39.04 11.08
C GLU A 478 52.94 40.30 10.31
N GLY A 479 53.82 41.11 10.91
CA GLY A 479 54.43 42.29 10.28
C GLY A 479 53.47 43.46 10.02
N LYS A 480 52.29 43.46 10.65
CA LYS A 480 51.25 44.49 10.47
C LYS A 480 51.64 45.83 11.11
N TYR A 481 52.59 45.81 12.04
CA TYR A 481 53.27 46.97 12.61
C TYR A 481 54.75 46.64 12.70
N GLU A 482 55.61 47.58 12.29
CA GLU A 482 57.06 47.32 12.18
C GLU A 482 57.76 47.38 13.55
N SER A 483 57.15 48.04 14.54
CA SER A 483 57.67 48.08 15.90
C SER A 483 56.60 48.29 16.97
N VAL A 484 56.94 47.94 18.22
CA VAL A 484 56.08 48.15 19.40
C VAL A 484 55.76 49.64 19.61
N LYS A 485 56.64 50.56 19.15
CA LYS A 485 56.40 52.01 19.19
C LYS A 485 55.29 52.44 18.24
N GLU A 486 55.22 51.86 17.06
CA GLU A 486 54.19 52.16 16.07
C GLU A 486 52.82 51.65 16.52
N LEU A 487 52.78 50.43 17.05
CA LEU A 487 51.57 49.85 17.65
C LEU A 487 51.07 50.71 18.81
N SER A 488 51.98 51.13 19.70
CA SER A 488 51.69 52.00 20.86
C SER A 488 51.06 53.34 20.47
N ALA A 489 51.58 53.98 19.42
CA ALA A 489 51.07 55.26 18.92
C ALA A 489 49.65 55.13 18.36
N LYS A 490 49.36 54.04 17.65
CA LYS A 490 48.04 53.81 17.03
C LYS A 490 46.95 53.45 18.05
N ILE A 491 47.31 52.71 19.10
CA ILE A 491 46.33 52.28 20.13
C ILE A 491 46.32 53.20 21.36
N ASN A 492 47.15 54.24 21.35
CA ASN A 492 47.26 55.28 22.39
C ASN A 492 47.48 54.71 23.80
N ILE A 493 48.34 53.68 23.91
CA ILE A 493 48.75 53.03 25.17
C ILE A 493 50.27 53.10 25.25
N GLY A 494 50.82 53.54 26.38
CA GLY A 494 52.27 53.69 26.57
C GLY A 494 53.05 52.40 26.31
N THR A 495 54.14 52.51 25.55
CA THR A 495 55.02 51.40 25.12
C THR A 495 55.43 50.47 26.25
N ARG A 496 55.73 51.01 27.44
CA ARG A 496 56.12 50.26 28.64
C ARG A 496 55.06 49.25 29.10
N ARG A 497 53.78 49.57 28.89
CA ARG A 497 52.63 48.75 29.29
C ARG A 497 52.35 47.62 28.28
N ILE A 498 52.77 47.82 27.03
CA ILE A 498 52.69 46.80 25.96
C ILE A 498 53.85 45.81 26.09
N GLN A 499 55.02 46.24 26.59
CA GLN A 499 56.18 45.36 26.82
C GLN A 499 56.11 44.53 28.12
N GLN A 500 55.30 44.94 29.11
CA GLN A 500 55.12 44.20 30.37
C GLN A 500 54.11 43.05 30.26
N ILE A 501 53.33 43.03 29.18
CA ILE A 501 52.32 42.03 28.84
C ILE A 501 52.94 41.05 27.85
#